data_AF-A0A957MT77-F1
#
_entry.id   AF-A0A957MT77-F1
#
_cell.length_a   1.000
_cell.length_b   1.000
_cell.length_c   1.000
_cell.angle_alpha   90.00
_cell.angle_beta   90.00
_cell.angle_gamma   90.00
#
_symmetry.space_group_name_H-M   'P 1'
#
loop_
_entity.id
_entity.type
_entity.pdbx_description
1 polymer ?
#
loop_
_entity_poly.entity_id
_entity_poly.type
_entity_poly.pdbx_seq_one_letter_code
_entity_poly.pdbx_strand_id
1 'polypeptide(L)'
;MILGSLFVTLFLAAGCGRNDAMAESGSTVDAPDAAISAAVTILSPISVTLTVTPLATNRAEPAVATQPATATAKATPSATATTADVSLTALLPTPTPTATPLPTPAYAPTPDGEVRTLRVPVLMYHYLSVPPADADIYRLDLSVPPDLFAEHLDRLLAEGYTTISPYELAEALQRGAELPEKPILITFDDGYRDNYENAFPLLRERRMQATIFVVTDFIDEERPAYLTWGMAREMLANQIAIESHGRNHAGLAEKDDDYLVWQALGSLETIEHELGVRPRFVSYPAGEYDQRTIDVFRSAGYWAGFTTEQGTEQTNAAPFELERIRVRNTTTADELIRLLSLDW
;
A
#
# COMPACT_ATOMS: atom_id res chain seq x y z
N MET A 1 -45.00 26.04 16.30
CA MET A 1 -45.87 25.20 15.44
C MET A 1 -45.90 25.80 14.05
N ILE A 2 -44.87 25.52 13.24
CA ILE A 2 -44.89 25.65 11.76
C ILE A 2 -43.95 24.55 11.25
N LEU A 3 -44.53 23.62 10.48
CA LEU A 3 -43.89 22.48 9.81
C LEU A 3 -43.10 22.97 8.58
N GLY A 4 -41.92 22.40 8.34
CA GLY A 4 -41.21 22.49 7.06
C GLY A 4 -40.95 21.10 6.52
N SER A 5 -41.63 20.75 5.42
CA SER A 5 -41.58 19.45 4.74
C SER A 5 -40.21 19.18 4.10
N LEU A 6 -39.74 17.94 4.27
CA LEU A 6 -38.57 17.37 3.62
C LEU A 6 -39.02 16.71 2.30
N PHE A 7 -38.47 17.16 1.17
CA PHE A 7 -38.61 16.48 -0.13
C PHE A 7 -37.45 15.51 -0.31
N VAL A 8 -37.76 14.22 -0.38
CA VAL A 8 -36.83 13.16 -0.79
C VAL A 8 -37.14 12.84 -2.25
N THR A 9 -36.16 13.06 -3.14
CA THR A 9 -36.28 12.64 -4.55
C THR A 9 -35.44 11.39 -4.74
N LEU A 10 -36.15 10.30 -5.00
CA LEU A 10 -35.65 8.97 -5.38
C LEU A 10 -35.40 8.97 -6.89
N PHE A 11 -34.24 8.55 -7.36
CA PHE A 11 -34.04 8.16 -8.76
C PHE A 11 -33.73 6.67 -8.83
N LEU A 12 -34.58 5.96 -9.57
CA LEU A 12 -34.42 4.57 -9.93
C LEU A 12 -34.25 4.46 -11.45
N ALA A 13 -33.21 3.72 -11.84
CA ALA A 13 -33.18 2.71 -12.91
C ALA A 13 -33.03 3.07 -14.40
N ALA A 14 -32.25 2.16 -15.02
CA ALA A 14 -32.21 1.70 -16.42
C ALA A 14 -31.59 2.65 -17.45
N GLY A 15 -30.82 2.20 -18.44
CA GLY A 15 -30.58 0.88 -19.00
C GLY A 15 -30.20 1.04 -20.47
N CYS A 16 -29.36 0.12 -20.96
CA CYS A 16 -28.86 -0.12 -22.34
C CYS A 16 -29.48 0.63 -23.54
N GLY A 17 -28.62 1.02 -24.50
CA GLY A 17 -29.07 1.34 -25.86
C GLY A 17 -27.95 1.74 -26.82
N ARG A 18 -27.38 0.75 -27.52
CA ARG A 18 -26.45 0.86 -28.66
C ARG A 18 -27.18 1.43 -29.89
N ASN A 19 -26.53 2.25 -30.71
CA ASN A 19 -26.82 2.38 -32.14
C ASN A 19 -25.64 3.01 -32.90
N ASP A 20 -25.17 2.29 -33.91
CA ASP A 20 -24.31 2.75 -35.00
C ASP A 20 -25.10 3.63 -35.99
N ALA A 21 -24.48 4.67 -36.54
CA ALA A 21 -24.68 5.09 -37.93
C ALA A 21 -23.62 6.12 -38.38
N MET A 22 -23.16 5.89 -39.60
CA MET A 22 -22.14 6.60 -40.37
C MET A 22 -22.62 7.92 -41.01
N ALA A 23 -21.63 8.77 -41.29
CA ALA A 23 -21.50 9.70 -42.44
C ALA A 23 -22.54 10.82 -42.64
N GLU A 24 -22.12 12.08 -42.71
CA GLU A 24 -21.56 12.74 -43.91
C GLU A 24 -21.14 14.19 -43.61
N SER A 25 -20.26 14.65 -44.49
CA SER A 25 -19.63 15.96 -44.59
C SER A 25 -20.57 17.14 -44.89
N GLY A 26 -20.15 18.35 -44.49
CA GLY A 26 -20.27 19.52 -45.37
C GLY A 26 -20.78 20.82 -44.73
N SER A 27 -19.98 21.87 -44.95
CA SER A 27 -20.35 23.30 -45.01
C SER A 27 -20.29 24.15 -43.73
N THR A 28 -19.31 25.07 -43.76
CA THR A 28 -19.32 26.48 -43.34
C THR A 28 -20.74 27.10 -43.28
N VAL A 29 -21.10 28.03 -42.39
CA VAL A 29 -20.60 29.41 -42.25
C VAL A 29 -21.10 30.04 -40.91
N ASP A 30 -20.38 31.08 -40.48
CA ASP A 30 -20.80 32.25 -39.67
C ASP A 30 -21.14 32.11 -38.17
N ALA A 31 -20.27 32.77 -37.38
CA ALA A 31 -20.54 33.30 -36.05
C ALA A 31 -21.51 34.49 -36.11
N PRO A 32 -22.15 34.82 -34.98
CA PRO A 32 -21.85 36.12 -34.41
C PRO A 32 -21.66 36.12 -32.90
N ASP A 33 -20.87 37.11 -32.49
CA ASP A 33 -20.62 37.57 -31.12
C ASP A 33 -21.89 37.69 -30.28
N ALA A 34 -21.83 37.17 -29.05
CA ALA A 34 -22.66 37.62 -27.96
C ALA A 34 -21.83 37.67 -26.67
N ALA A 35 -21.35 38.88 -26.38
CA ALA A 35 -20.78 39.26 -25.11
C ALA A 35 -21.80 39.02 -23.99
N ILE A 36 -21.42 38.24 -22.96
CA ILE A 36 -22.18 38.15 -21.71
C ILE A 36 -21.32 38.76 -20.60
N SER A 37 -21.85 39.85 -20.08
CA SER A 37 -21.36 40.70 -19.01
C SER A 37 -21.06 39.91 -17.72
N ALA A 38 -19.81 39.95 -17.28
CA ALA A 38 -19.41 39.53 -15.94
C ALA A 38 -19.87 40.59 -14.91
N ALA A 39 -20.84 40.23 -14.06
CA ALA A 39 -21.19 41.03 -12.89
C ALA A 39 -20.23 40.67 -11.74
N VAL A 40 -19.30 41.60 -11.45
CA VAL A 40 -18.43 41.54 -10.27
C VAL A 40 -19.21 42.08 -9.08
N THR A 41 -19.65 41.20 -8.18
CA THR A 41 -20.22 41.60 -6.89
C THR A 41 -19.10 41.81 -5.89
N ILE A 42 -18.82 43.07 -5.56
CA ILE A 42 -17.85 43.47 -4.53
C ILE A 42 -18.49 43.26 -3.16
N LEU A 43 -18.06 42.23 -2.42
CA LEU A 43 -18.38 42.08 -0.99
C LEU A 43 -17.47 42.99 -0.14
N SER A 44 -18.09 43.80 0.72
CA SER A 44 -17.39 44.60 1.73
C SER A 44 -16.77 43.71 2.83
N PRO A 45 -15.61 44.08 3.40
CA PRO A 45 -15.00 43.30 4.48
C PRO A 45 -15.76 43.49 5.80
N ILE A 46 -16.19 42.37 6.39
CA ILE A 46 -16.66 42.30 7.77
C ILE A 46 -15.44 42.30 8.69
N SER A 47 -15.32 43.33 9.54
CA SER A 47 -14.29 43.38 10.58
C SER A 47 -14.69 42.46 11.74
N VAL A 48 -13.92 41.40 11.97
CA VAL A 48 -14.04 40.54 13.15
C VAL A 48 -13.08 41.05 14.23
N THR A 49 -13.62 41.42 15.39
CA THR A 49 -12.82 41.82 16.56
C THR A 49 -12.57 40.58 17.41
N LEU A 50 -11.31 40.16 17.53
CA LEU A 50 -10.87 39.06 18.41
C LEU A 50 -10.53 39.62 19.80
N THR A 51 -11.34 39.31 20.80
CA THR A 51 -11.00 39.53 22.21
C THR A 51 -10.24 38.32 22.74
N VAL A 52 -8.96 38.52 23.08
CA VAL A 52 -8.10 37.52 23.73
C VAL A 52 -8.20 37.68 25.25
N THR A 53 -8.77 36.68 25.93
CA THR A 53 -8.70 36.54 27.39
C THR A 53 -7.55 35.61 27.78
N PRO A 54 -6.61 36.00 28.67
CA PRO A 54 -5.52 35.13 29.08
C PRO A 54 -6.01 34.04 30.04
N LEU A 55 -5.65 32.79 29.73
CA LEU A 55 -5.91 31.62 30.57
C LEU A 55 -4.80 31.50 31.65
N ALA A 56 -5.22 31.38 32.90
CA ALA A 56 -4.34 31.24 34.06
C ALA A 56 -3.55 29.93 34.04
N THR A 57 -2.24 30.02 34.20
CA THR A 57 -1.31 28.88 34.33
C THR A 57 -1.23 28.42 35.80
N ASN A 58 -1.72 27.22 36.09
CA ASN A 58 -1.45 26.54 37.35
C ASN A 58 -0.12 25.76 37.23
N ARG A 59 0.93 26.32 37.85
CA ARG A 59 2.22 25.68 38.06
C ARG A 59 2.23 25.10 39.48
N ALA A 60 2.20 23.77 39.58
CA ALA A 60 2.43 23.06 40.84
C ALA A 60 3.83 22.42 40.80
N GLU A 61 4.72 22.86 41.69
CA GLU A 61 6.02 22.25 41.94
C GLU A 61 5.88 21.01 42.84
N PRO A 62 6.63 19.92 42.61
CA PRO A 62 6.73 18.85 43.59
C PRO A 62 7.81 19.17 44.63
N ALA A 63 7.42 19.09 45.90
CA ALA A 63 8.30 19.25 47.06
C ALA A 63 9.29 18.09 47.18
N VAL A 64 10.58 18.44 47.34
CA VAL A 64 11.69 17.52 47.66
C VAL A 64 11.68 17.24 49.16
N ALA A 65 11.50 15.97 49.54
CA ALA A 65 11.65 15.51 50.91
C ALA A 65 13.12 15.11 51.18
N THR A 66 13.80 15.89 52.02
CA THR A 66 15.12 15.60 52.57
C THR A 66 15.00 14.71 53.81
N GLN A 67 15.65 13.54 53.82
CA GLN A 67 15.99 12.81 55.04
C GLN A 67 17.51 12.86 55.29
N PRO A 68 17.98 12.96 56.55
CA PRO A 68 19.39 13.09 56.85
C PRO A 68 20.14 11.74 56.85
N ALA A 69 21.39 11.80 56.37
CA ALA A 69 22.36 10.71 56.38
C ALA A 69 22.96 10.50 57.78
N THR A 70 23.01 9.25 58.22
CA THR A 70 23.81 8.82 59.38
C THR A 70 25.06 8.10 58.86
N ALA A 71 26.23 8.66 59.19
CA ALA A 71 27.53 8.08 58.88
C ALA A 71 27.95 7.10 59.98
N THR A 72 28.44 5.92 59.60
CA THR A 72 29.20 5.05 60.49
C THR A 72 30.40 4.43 59.75
N ALA A 73 31.49 4.29 60.50
CA ALA A 73 32.86 4.24 60.05
C ALA A 73 33.34 2.91 59.43
N LYS A 74 34.35 3.11 58.57
CA LYS A 74 35.39 2.24 58.00
C LYS A 74 35.85 1.06 58.87
N ALA A 75 35.92 -0.13 58.26
CA ALA A 75 36.88 -1.19 58.57
C ALA A 75 37.26 -1.99 57.31
N THR A 76 38.54 -2.28 57.13
CA THR A 76 39.19 -3.15 56.12
C THR A 76 40.56 -3.50 56.73
N PRO A 77 41.24 -4.65 56.46
CA PRO A 77 41.00 -5.74 55.48
C PRO A 77 41.06 -7.18 56.08
N SER A 78 40.84 -8.24 55.26
CA SER A 78 41.86 -9.27 54.95
C SER A 78 41.36 -10.45 54.07
N ALA A 79 42.16 -10.76 53.05
CA ALA A 79 42.47 -12.03 52.35
C ALA A 79 41.40 -13.06 51.87
N THR A 80 41.32 -13.15 50.53
CA THR A 80 41.41 -14.34 49.64
C THR A 80 40.54 -15.59 49.88
N ALA A 81 39.66 -15.87 48.91
CA ALA A 81 39.51 -17.18 48.28
C ALA A 81 38.94 -17.05 46.86
N THR A 82 39.65 -17.64 45.90
CA THR A 82 39.33 -17.76 44.48
C THR A 82 38.02 -18.52 44.25
N THR A 83 37.07 -17.94 43.53
CA THR A 83 35.95 -18.65 42.92
C THR A 83 35.99 -18.45 41.41
N ALA A 84 35.91 -19.58 40.71
CA ALA A 84 36.01 -19.70 39.26
C ALA A 84 35.03 -18.78 38.52
N ASP A 85 35.57 -18.15 37.48
CA ASP A 85 34.85 -17.28 36.55
C ASP A 85 34.00 -18.16 35.62
N VAL A 86 32.72 -18.39 35.97
CA VAL A 86 31.76 -19.01 35.07
C VAL A 86 31.29 -17.92 34.12
N SER A 87 31.90 -17.87 32.94
CA SER A 87 31.57 -16.91 31.89
C SER A 87 30.08 -17.02 31.52
N LEU A 88 29.28 -16.01 31.90
CA LEU A 88 27.86 -15.87 31.54
C LEU A 88 27.62 -15.69 30.03
N THR A 89 28.69 -15.59 29.24
CA THR A 89 28.66 -15.31 27.80
C THR A 89 28.13 -16.48 26.96
N ALA A 90 28.00 -17.68 27.52
CA ALA A 90 27.60 -18.88 26.79
C ALA A 90 26.07 -19.12 26.70
N LEU A 91 25.23 -18.24 27.26
CA LEU A 91 23.76 -18.39 27.29
C LEU A 91 23.00 -17.31 26.51
N LEU A 92 23.69 -16.37 25.88
CA LEU A 92 23.04 -15.35 25.05
C LEU A 92 22.89 -15.89 23.62
N PRO A 93 21.66 -16.00 23.08
CA PRO A 93 21.49 -16.31 21.67
C PRO A 93 22.23 -15.26 20.85
N THR A 94 23.08 -15.70 19.93
CA THR A 94 23.73 -14.81 18.97
C THR A 94 22.63 -14.11 18.17
N PRO A 95 22.59 -12.76 18.10
CA PRO A 95 21.63 -12.08 17.24
C PRO A 95 21.82 -12.60 15.83
N THR A 96 20.78 -13.25 15.29
CA THR A 96 20.77 -13.69 13.89
C THR A 96 20.91 -12.43 13.04
N PRO A 97 21.83 -12.39 12.06
CA PRO A 97 21.97 -11.21 11.21
C PRO A 97 20.62 -10.91 10.57
N THR A 98 20.06 -9.75 10.90
CA THR A 98 18.91 -9.18 10.20
C THR A 98 19.35 -8.99 8.75
N ALA A 99 18.68 -9.64 7.81
CA ALA A 99 18.91 -9.42 6.40
C ALA A 99 18.85 -7.90 6.15
N THR A 100 19.94 -7.33 5.65
CA THR A 100 19.92 -5.93 5.22
C THR A 100 18.94 -5.86 4.06
N PRO A 101 17.86 -5.06 4.12
CA PRO A 101 16.93 -4.95 3.01
C PRO A 101 17.72 -4.56 1.76
N LEU A 102 17.51 -5.29 0.66
CA LEU A 102 18.12 -4.93 -0.61
C LEU A 102 17.65 -3.51 -0.95
N PRO A 103 18.56 -2.59 -1.31
CA PRO A 103 18.14 -1.25 -1.70
C PRO A 103 17.25 -1.33 -2.94
N THR A 104 16.13 -0.61 -2.90
CA THR A 104 15.27 -0.41 -4.08
C THR A 104 16.11 0.14 -5.24
N PRO A 105 16.14 -0.53 -6.41
CA PRO A 105 16.93 -0.05 -7.53
C PRO A 105 16.45 1.33 -8.01
N ALA A 106 17.41 2.23 -8.24
CA ALA A 106 17.12 3.62 -8.56
C ALA A 106 16.58 3.84 -9.98
N TYR A 107 16.76 2.88 -10.89
CA TYR A 107 16.39 3.00 -12.30
C TYR A 107 15.73 1.71 -12.78
N ALA A 108 14.82 1.84 -13.75
CA ALA A 108 14.24 0.69 -14.42
C ALA A 108 15.36 -0.17 -15.02
N PRO A 109 15.23 -1.51 -14.99
CA PRO A 109 16.12 -2.36 -15.78
C PRO A 109 16.06 -1.91 -17.23
N THR A 110 17.22 -1.58 -17.81
CA THR A 110 17.31 -1.33 -19.25
C THR A 110 16.93 -2.62 -19.98
N PRO A 111 15.83 -2.65 -20.77
CA PRO A 111 15.44 -3.85 -21.50
C PRO A 111 16.53 -4.27 -22.47
N ASP A 112 16.80 -5.57 -22.55
CA ASP A 112 17.78 -6.13 -23.50
C ASP A 112 17.20 -6.42 -24.89
N GLY A 113 15.91 -6.14 -25.09
CA GLY A 113 15.20 -6.27 -26.36
C GLY A 113 14.52 -7.62 -26.57
N GLU A 114 14.72 -8.59 -25.68
CA GLU A 114 14.07 -9.91 -25.76
C GLU A 114 12.68 -9.89 -25.12
N VAL A 115 11.68 -10.43 -25.81
CA VAL A 115 10.35 -10.63 -25.23
C VAL A 115 10.37 -11.90 -24.37
N ARG A 116 9.96 -11.79 -23.11
CA ARG A 116 9.91 -12.87 -22.14
C ARG A 116 8.53 -13.01 -21.54
N THR A 117 8.15 -14.25 -21.29
CA THR A 117 7.00 -14.62 -20.47
C THR A 117 7.49 -15.59 -19.40
N LEU A 118 7.19 -15.29 -18.14
CA LEU A 118 7.59 -16.09 -16.97
C LEU A 118 6.35 -16.50 -16.20
N ARG A 119 6.31 -17.75 -15.74
CA ARG A 119 5.25 -18.20 -14.83
C ARG A 119 5.61 -17.83 -13.39
N VAL A 120 5.09 -16.69 -12.94
CA VAL A 120 5.28 -16.16 -11.59
C VAL A 120 3.91 -15.77 -11.03
N PRO A 121 3.32 -16.61 -10.16
CA PRO A 121 2.07 -16.27 -9.51
C PRO A 121 2.21 -15.03 -8.61
N VAL A 122 1.21 -14.16 -8.67
CA VAL A 122 1.12 -12.97 -7.82
C VAL A 122 -0.17 -13.05 -7.02
N LEU A 123 -0.07 -13.25 -5.71
CA LEU A 123 -1.24 -13.33 -4.83
C LEU A 123 -1.73 -11.92 -4.49
N MET A 124 -3.03 -11.69 -4.63
CA MET A 124 -3.70 -10.43 -4.31
C MET A 124 -4.57 -10.60 -3.06
N TYR A 125 -4.07 -10.06 -1.94
CA TYR A 125 -4.77 -9.93 -0.66
C TYR A 125 -5.26 -8.49 -0.44
N HIS A 126 -6.16 -8.29 0.52
CA HIS A 126 -6.63 -6.96 0.94
C HIS A 126 -6.68 -6.91 2.48
N TYR A 127 -7.82 -7.30 3.09
CA TYR A 127 -8.02 -7.27 4.54
C TYR A 127 -7.50 -8.54 5.19
N LEU A 128 -6.67 -8.38 6.22
CA LEU A 128 -6.14 -9.48 7.03
C LEU A 128 -6.76 -9.47 8.42
N SER A 129 -8.09 -9.54 8.47
CA SER A 129 -8.88 -9.48 9.70
C SER A 129 -10.18 -10.27 9.55
N VAL A 130 -10.76 -10.68 10.67
CA VAL A 130 -12.13 -11.19 10.68
C VAL A 130 -13.06 -10.03 10.34
N PRO A 131 -13.89 -10.12 9.29
CA PRO A 131 -14.79 -9.05 8.92
C PRO A 131 -15.84 -8.80 10.02
N PRO A 132 -16.27 -7.55 10.24
CA PRO A 132 -17.33 -7.25 11.20
C PRO A 132 -18.66 -7.89 10.78
N ALA A 133 -19.58 -8.05 11.73
CA ALA A 133 -20.84 -8.77 11.49
C ALA A 133 -21.76 -8.10 10.45
N ASP A 134 -21.60 -6.79 10.24
CA ASP A 134 -22.32 -5.96 9.27
C ASP A 134 -21.52 -5.71 7.97
N ALA A 135 -20.43 -6.44 7.75
CA ALA A 135 -19.63 -6.34 6.54
C ALA A 135 -20.47 -6.58 5.27
N ASP A 136 -20.26 -5.73 4.27
CA ASP A 136 -20.83 -5.94 2.94
C ASP A 136 -20.16 -7.11 2.20
N ILE A 137 -20.67 -7.44 1.01
CA ILE A 137 -20.17 -8.57 0.23
C ILE A 137 -18.69 -8.41 -0.16
N TYR A 138 -18.20 -7.18 -0.35
CA TYR A 138 -16.83 -6.92 -0.77
C TYR A 138 -15.88 -7.07 0.42
N ARG A 139 -16.22 -6.45 1.55
CA ARG A 139 -15.50 -6.65 2.80
C ARG A 139 -15.47 -8.13 3.16
N LEU A 140 -16.56 -8.88 2.99
CA LEU A 140 -16.56 -10.32 3.22
C LEU A 140 -15.63 -11.07 2.27
N ASP A 141 -15.78 -10.92 0.94
CA ASP A 141 -15.00 -11.66 -0.07
C ASP A 141 -13.49 -11.37 0.03
N LEU A 142 -13.11 -10.14 0.38
CA LEU A 142 -11.72 -9.66 0.43
C LEU A 142 -11.02 -9.86 1.78
N SER A 143 -11.67 -10.53 2.74
CA SER A 143 -11.13 -10.75 4.08
C SER A 143 -10.56 -12.13 4.29
N VAL A 144 -9.28 -12.19 4.67
CA VAL A 144 -8.63 -13.43 5.09
C VAL A 144 -8.32 -13.33 6.60
N PRO A 145 -8.86 -14.21 7.46
CA PRO A 145 -8.49 -14.23 8.87
C PRO A 145 -6.99 -14.49 9.07
N PRO A 146 -6.34 -13.92 10.11
CA PRO A 146 -4.90 -14.09 10.34
C PRO A 146 -4.44 -15.55 10.42
N ASP A 147 -5.21 -16.42 11.07
CA ASP A 147 -4.88 -17.85 11.18
C ASP A 147 -4.87 -18.55 9.81
N LEU A 148 -5.84 -18.21 8.95
CA LEU A 148 -5.89 -18.76 7.59
C LEU A 148 -4.73 -18.23 6.73
N PHE A 149 -4.35 -16.97 6.91
CA PHE A 149 -3.17 -16.43 6.24
C PHE A 149 -1.88 -17.10 6.72
N ALA A 150 -1.75 -17.41 8.02
CA ALA A 150 -0.63 -18.19 8.53
C ALA A 150 -0.56 -19.58 7.87
N GLU A 151 -1.71 -20.27 7.73
CA GLU A 151 -1.79 -21.54 6.99
C GLU A 151 -1.36 -21.40 5.52
N HIS A 152 -1.73 -20.29 4.85
CA HIS A 152 -1.28 -20.01 3.48
C HIS A 152 0.24 -19.93 3.42
N LEU A 153 0.86 -19.13 4.30
CA LEU A 153 2.32 -18.95 4.31
C LEU A 153 3.06 -20.26 4.62
N ASP A 154 2.60 -21.02 5.62
CA ASP A 154 3.18 -22.30 5.98
C ASP A 154 3.07 -23.31 4.84
N ARG A 155 1.94 -23.31 4.12
CA ARG A 155 1.75 -24.18 2.96
C ARG A 155 2.63 -23.78 1.80
N LEU A 156 2.79 -22.48 1.50
CA LEU A 156 3.71 -22.01 0.46
C LEU A 156 5.15 -22.48 0.74
N LEU A 157 5.62 -22.34 1.98
CA LEU A 157 6.94 -22.81 2.39
C LEU A 157 7.08 -24.33 2.26
N ALA A 158 6.07 -25.10 2.71
CA ALA A 158 6.07 -26.56 2.61
C ALA A 158 6.12 -27.06 1.16
N GLU A 159 5.50 -26.32 0.25
CA GLU A 159 5.54 -26.59 -1.19
C GLU A 159 6.82 -26.06 -1.87
N GLY A 160 7.70 -25.38 -1.13
CA GLY A 160 8.98 -24.87 -1.65
C GLY A 160 8.88 -23.58 -2.46
N TYR A 161 7.81 -22.78 -2.29
CA TYR A 161 7.75 -21.45 -2.89
C TYR A 161 8.71 -20.48 -2.21
N THR A 162 9.32 -19.62 -3.01
CA THR A 162 10.19 -18.54 -2.53
C THR A 162 9.59 -17.19 -2.88
N THR A 163 9.36 -16.34 -1.88
CA THR A 163 8.84 -14.99 -2.11
C THR A 163 9.90 -14.10 -2.74
N ILE A 164 9.52 -13.41 -3.82
CA ILE A 164 10.34 -12.38 -4.47
C ILE A 164 9.66 -11.01 -4.41
N SER A 165 10.43 -9.97 -4.67
CA SER A 165 9.97 -8.60 -4.85
C SER A 165 9.51 -8.34 -6.29
N PRO A 166 8.67 -7.31 -6.53
CA PRO A 166 8.32 -6.90 -7.89
C PRO A 166 9.53 -6.38 -8.68
N TYR A 167 10.58 -5.93 -7.99
CA TYR A 167 11.86 -5.53 -8.58
C TYR A 167 12.62 -6.72 -9.18
N GLU A 168 12.67 -7.85 -8.48
CA GLU A 168 13.27 -9.09 -8.99
C GLU A 168 12.50 -9.61 -10.20
N LEU A 169 11.15 -9.56 -10.17
CA LEU A 169 10.33 -9.91 -11.33
C LEU A 169 10.63 -9.00 -12.53
N ALA A 170 10.74 -7.69 -12.31
CA ALA A 170 11.07 -6.74 -13.38
C ALA A 170 12.46 -7.00 -13.99
N GLU A 171 13.50 -7.26 -13.19
CA GLU A 171 14.84 -7.61 -13.68
C GLU A 171 14.81 -8.94 -14.46
N ALA A 172 14.06 -9.94 -13.99
CA ALA A 172 13.93 -11.22 -14.69
C ALA A 172 13.24 -11.07 -16.05
N LEU A 173 12.15 -10.33 -16.10
CA LEU A 173 11.40 -10.06 -17.33
C LEU A 173 12.22 -9.22 -18.32
N GLN A 174 12.89 -8.16 -17.86
CA GLN A 174 13.56 -7.22 -18.75
C GLN A 174 14.99 -7.62 -19.15
N ARG A 175 15.68 -8.41 -18.32
CA ARG A 175 17.11 -8.72 -18.50
C ARG A 175 17.44 -10.20 -18.36
N GLY A 176 16.45 -11.06 -18.13
CA GLY A 176 16.68 -12.49 -17.92
C GLY A 176 17.45 -12.80 -16.64
N ALA A 177 17.35 -11.95 -15.61
CA ALA A 177 17.90 -12.26 -14.29
C ALA A 177 17.29 -13.56 -13.74
N GLU A 178 18.12 -14.38 -13.09
CA GLU A 178 17.67 -15.65 -12.51
C GLU A 178 16.75 -15.40 -11.31
N LEU A 179 15.63 -16.12 -11.27
CA LEU A 179 14.72 -16.17 -10.12
C LEU A 179 14.97 -17.46 -9.33
N PRO A 180 14.64 -17.49 -8.02
CA PRO A 180 14.66 -18.72 -7.25
C PRO A 180 13.67 -19.75 -7.83
N GLU A 181 13.82 -21.01 -7.44
CA GLU A 181 12.82 -22.04 -7.75
C GLU A 181 11.47 -21.66 -7.13
N LYS A 182 10.39 -21.89 -7.91
CA LYS A 182 9.01 -21.59 -7.53
C LYS A 182 8.85 -20.16 -6.97
N PRO A 183 9.17 -19.13 -7.76
CA PRO A 183 9.02 -17.74 -7.32
C PRO A 183 7.54 -17.41 -7.14
N ILE A 184 7.22 -16.61 -6.12
CA ILE A 184 5.86 -16.10 -5.88
C ILE A 184 5.92 -14.66 -5.35
N LEU A 185 4.96 -13.82 -5.74
CA LEU A 185 4.77 -12.51 -5.14
C LEU A 185 3.55 -12.56 -4.22
N ILE A 186 3.67 -11.94 -3.05
CA ILE A 186 2.55 -11.67 -2.15
C ILE A 186 2.29 -10.18 -2.18
N THR A 187 1.08 -9.79 -2.57
CA THR A 187 0.66 -8.39 -2.67
C THR A 187 -0.56 -8.11 -1.81
N PHE A 188 -0.61 -6.93 -1.21
CA PHE A 188 -1.76 -6.40 -0.48
C PHE A 188 -2.16 -5.07 -1.12
N ASP A 189 -3.43 -4.93 -1.48
CA ASP A 189 -3.97 -3.66 -1.97
C ASP A 189 -4.48 -2.79 -0.79
N ASP A 190 -4.72 -1.51 -1.08
CA ASP A 190 -5.29 -0.47 -0.21
C ASP A 190 -4.43 0.05 0.97
N GLY A 191 -3.54 -0.78 1.53
CA GLY A 191 -2.73 -0.40 2.68
C GLY A 191 -3.53 -0.32 3.98
N TYR A 192 -4.33 -1.36 4.26
CA TYR A 192 -5.06 -1.47 5.52
C TYR A 192 -4.13 -1.62 6.72
N ARG A 193 -4.56 -1.10 7.87
CA ARG A 193 -3.83 -1.21 9.14
C ARG A 193 -3.58 -2.67 9.54
N ASP A 194 -4.51 -3.57 9.23
CA ASP A 194 -4.37 -4.99 9.52
C ASP A 194 -3.25 -5.68 8.72
N ASN A 195 -2.76 -5.07 7.63
CA ASN A 195 -1.56 -5.53 6.94
C ASN A 195 -0.31 -5.37 7.84
N TYR A 196 -0.25 -4.32 8.67
CA TYR A 196 0.80 -4.14 9.66
C TYR A 196 0.55 -4.94 10.95
N GLU A 197 -0.68 -4.94 11.45
CA GLU A 197 -0.97 -5.57 12.75
C GLU A 197 -0.98 -7.10 12.68
N ASN A 198 -1.46 -7.68 11.57
CA ASN A 198 -1.67 -9.12 11.44
C ASN A 198 -0.75 -9.78 10.41
N ALA A 199 -0.61 -9.19 9.21
CA ALA A 199 0.17 -9.83 8.14
C ALA A 199 1.69 -9.72 8.37
N PHE A 200 2.17 -8.52 8.70
CA PHE A 200 3.59 -8.21 8.85
C PHE A 200 4.32 -9.09 9.88
N PRO A 201 3.79 -9.35 11.10
CA PRO A 201 4.43 -10.26 12.04
C PRO A 201 4.59 -11.69 11.50
N LEU A 202 3.58 -12.21 10.79
CA LEU A 202 3.57 -13.56 10.23
C LEU A 202 4.57 -13.71 9.07
N LEU A 203 4.65 -12.70 8.20
CA LEU A 203 5.65 -12.61 7.13
C LEU A 203 7.07 -12.55 7.70
N ARG A 204 7.29 -11.71 8.71
CA ARG A 204 8.61 -11.53 9.36
C ARG A 204 9.09 -12.81 10.05
N GLU A 205 8.22 -13.51 10.75
CA GLU A 205 8.53 -14.80 11.39
C GLU A 205 9.05 -15.83 10.37
N ARG A 206 8.47 -15.81 9.16
CA ARG A 206 8.79 -16.73 8.07
C ARG A 206 9.86 -16.22 7.11
N ARG A 207 10.38 -15.00 7.33
CA ARG A 207 11.34 -14.30 6.44
C ARG A 207 10.83 -14.20 5.00
N MET A 208 9.54 -13.94 4.83
CA MET A 208 8.89 -13.80 3.54
C MET A 208 8.79 -12.33 3.15
N GLN A 209 9.04 -12.05 1.87
CA GLN A 209 8.87 -10.73 1.26
C GLN A 209 7.41 -10.54 0.82
N ALA A 210 6.95 -9.29 0.82
CA ALA A 210 5.66 -8.93 0.24
C ALA A 210 5.68 -7.49 -0.29
N THR A 211 4.61 -7.08 -0.96
CA THR A 211 4.38 -5.72 -1.45
C THR A 211 3.03 -5.21 -0.96
N ILE A 212 2.99 -3.97 -0.50
CA ILE A 212 1.74 -3.28 -0.14
C ILE A 212 1.57 -2.09 -1.09
N PHE A 213 0.48 -2.08 -1.85
CA PHE A 213 0.06 -0.94 -2.65
C PHE A 213 -0.79 -0.01 -1.77
N VAL A 214 -0.29 1.20 -1.52
CA VAL A 214 -0.93 2.13 -0.58
C VAL A 214 -1.69 3.24 -1.29
N VAL A 215 -2.85 3.60 -0.74
CA VAL A 215 -3.60 4.79 -1.13
C VAL A 215 -3.06 5.97 -0.33
N THR A 216 -2.27 6.82 -0.98
CA THR A 216 -1.45 7.83 -0.29
C THR A 216 -2.25 8.85 0.51
N ASP A 217 -3.38 9.35 -0.02
CA ASP A 217 -4.21 10.32 0.70
C ASP A 217 -4.80 9.70 1.98
N PHE A 218 -5.06 8.39 2.01
CA PHE A 218 -5.65 7.75 3.20
C PHE A 218 -4.66 7.68 4.37
N ILE A 219 -3.37 7.52 4.07
CA ILE A 219 -2.30 7.55 5.06
C ILE A 219 -2.05 9.00 5.51
N ASP A 220 -1.98 9.95 4.58
CA ASP A 220 -1.78 11.39 4.87
C ASP A 220 -2.92 11.98 5.72
N GLU A 221 -4.16 11.53 5.49
CA GLU A 221 -5.33 11.91 6.28
C GLU A 221 -5.41 11.18 7.63
N GLU A 222 -4.43 10.33 7.97
CA GLU A 222 -4.36 9.54 9.20
C GLU A 222 -5.63 8.70 9.44
N ARG A 223 -6.21 8.15 8.38
CA ARG A 223 -7.45 7.37 8.50
C ARG A 223 -7.21 6.15 9.39
N PRO A 224 -7.99 5.93 10.46
CA PRO A 224 -7.71 4.88 11.44
C PRO A 224 -7.66 3.46 10.87
N ALA A 225 -8.37 3.17 9.77
CA ALA A 225 -8.40 1.86 9.15
C ALA A 225 -7.15 1.54 8.28
N TYR A 226 -6.29 2.54 8.03
CA TYR A 226 -5.16 2.43 7.13
C TYR A 226 -3.83 2.56 7.87
N LEU A 227 -2.76 2.21 7.18
CA LEU A 227 -1.39 2.36 7.65
C LEU A 227 -1.07 3.82 8.02
N THR A 228 -0.01 3.97 8.82
CA THR A 228 0.67 5.27 8.99
C THR A 228 2.00 5.22 8.27
N TRP A 229 2.59 6.38 7.94
CA TRP A 229 3.95 6.41 7.38
C TRP A 229 5.00 5.80 8.31
N GLY A 230 4.81 5.87 9.63
CA GLY A 230 5.64 5.17 10.61
C GLY A 230 5.60 3.65 10.45
N MET A 231 4.39 3.09 10.29
CA MET A 231 4.20 1.65 10.02
C MET A 231 4.82 1.26 8.68
N ALA A 232 4.58 2.04 7.62
CA ALA A 232 5.14 1.79 6.28
C ALA A 232 6.68 1.78 6.30
N ARG A 233 7.30 2.71 7.05
CA ARG A 233 8.77 2.78 7.20
C ARG A 233 9.34 1.56 7.91
N GLU A 234 8.68 1.05 8.95
CA GLU A 234 9.11 -0.17 9.64
C GLU A 234 9.00 -1.39 8.74
N MET A 235 7.89 -1.53 8.00
CA MET A 235 7.69 -2.62 7.05
C MET A 235 8.74 -2.61 5.93
N LEU A 236 9.04 -1.43 5.38
CA LEU A 236 10.08 -1.24 4.37
C LEU A 236 11.47 -1.68 4.87
N ALA A 237 11.80 -1.35 6.12
CA ALA A 237 13.06 -1.79 6.74
C ALA A 237 13.16 -3.32 6.93
N ASN A 238 12.05 -4.05 6.74
CA ASN A 238 11.92 -5.50 6.92
C ASN A 238 11.45 -6.22 5.65
N GLN A 239 11.89 -5.76 4.48
CA GLN A 239 11.66 -6.41 3.17
C GLN A 239 10.20 -6.43 2.68
N ILE A 240 9.37 -5.50 3.16
CA ILE A 240 8.05 -5.26 2.59
C ILE A 240 8.12 -4.04 1.68
N ALA A 241 7.93 -4.23 0.38
CA ALA A 241 7.89 -3.10 -0.56
C ALA A 241 6.61 -2.27 -0.35
N ILE A 242 6.73 -0.95 -0.44
CA ILE A 242 5.60 -0.01 -0.40
C ILE A 242 5.49 0.66 -1.76
N GLU A 243 4.39 0.40 -2.46
CA GLU A 243 4.16 0.80 -3.86
C GLU A 243 2.84 1.58 -3.98
N SER A 244 2.53 2.11 -5.17
CA SER A 244 1.39 3.01 -5.34
C SER A 244 0.07 2.29 -5.62
N HIS A 245 -0.99 2.68 -4.91
CA HIS A 245 -2.38 2.42 -5.28
C HIS A 245 -3.12 3.72 -5.66
N GLY A 246 -2.36 4.68 -6.21
CA GLY A 246 -2.84 6.04 -6.48
C GLY A 246 -2.99 6.88 -5.21
N ARG A 247 -3.76 7.96 -5.35
CA ARG A 247 -3.97 8.96 -4.29
C ARG A 247 -5.18 8.67 -3.44
N ASN A 248 -6.33 8.47 -4.07
CA ASN A 248 -7.63 8.47 -3.38
C ASN A 248 -8.49 7.23 -3.67
N HIS A 249 -7.91 6.17 -4.27
CA HIS A 249 -8.60 4.91 -4.63
C HIS A 249 -9.72 5.07 -5.67
N ALA A 250 -9.75 6.17 -6.42
CA ALA A 250 -10.67 6.29 -7.55
C ALA A 250 -10.22 5.42 -8.74
N GLY A 251 -11.18 4.84 -9.45
CA GLY A 251 -10.94 4.19 -10.72
C GLY A 251 -10.26 5.12 -11.73
N LEU A 252 -9.31 4.58 -12.49
CA LEU A 252 -8.44 5.35 -13.36
C LEU A 252 -8.87 5.31 -14.83
N ALA A 253 -9.74 4.37 -15.22
CA ALA A 253 -10.31 4.35 -16.57
C ALA A 253 -11.14 5.61 -16.86
N GLU A 254 -11.12 6.05 -18.13
CA GLU A 254 -11.93 7.15 -18.65
C GLU A 254 -11.68 8.52 -17.96
N LYS A 255 -10.51 8.68 -17.33
CA LYS A 255 -10.07 9.96 -16.75
C LYS A 255 -9.29 10.81 -17.76
N ASP A 256 -9.21 12.10 -17.49
CA ASP A 256 -8.37 13.03 -18.24
C ASP A 256 -6.90 13.00 -17.77
N ASP A 257 -6.01 13.56 -18.60
CA ASP A 257 -4.57 13.52 -18.35
C ASP A 257 -4.21 14.27 -17.05
N ASP A 258 -4.86 15.40 -16.74
CA ASP A 258 -4.58 16.18 -15.53
C ASP A 258 -4.88 15.35 -14.27
N TYR A 259 -6.02 14.64 -14.26
CA TYR A 259 -6.38 13.75 -13.17
C TYR A 259 -5.42 12.56 -13.05
N LEU A 260 -5.05 11.94 -14.17
CA LEU A 260 -4.12 10.81 -14.17
C LEU A 260 -2.71 11.22 -13.74
N VAL A 261 -2.23 12.39 -14.16
CA VAL A 261 -0.94 12.96 -13.72
C VAL A 261 -0.98 13.25 -12.22
N TRP A 262 -2.09 13.82 -11.73
CA TRP A 262 -2.29 14.03 -10.29
C TRP A 262 -2.23 12.70 -9.51
N GLN A 263 -2.88 11.65 -10.00
CA GLN A 263 -2.83 10.31 -9.39
C GLN A 263 -1.42 9.72 -9.41
N ALA A 264 -0.75 9.72 -10.57
CA ALA A 264 0.53 9.09 -10.79
C ALA A 264 1.67 9.82 -10.06
N LEU A 265 1.90 11.10 -10.39
CA LEU A 265 2.99 11.86 -9.77
C LEU A 265 2.73 12.12 -8.30
N GLY A 266 1.49 12.45 -7.93
CA GLY A 266 1.20 12.79 -6.55
C GLY A 266 1.38 11.62 -5.60
N SER A 267 0.96 10.40 -5.97
CA SER A 267 1.20 9.22 -5.12
C SER A 267 2.68 8.82 -5.10
N LEU A 268 3.36 8.92 -6.23
CA LEU A 268 4.78 8.63 -6.36
C LEU A 268 5.63 9.57 -5.49
N GLU A 269 5.41 10.87 -5.59
CA GLU A 269 6.16 11.90 -4.86
C GLU A 269 5.88 11.84 -3.37
N THR A 270 4.63 11.55 -2.95
CA THR A 270 4.31 11.34 -1.53
C THR A 270 5.08 10.15 -0.96
N ILE A 271 5.07 8.98 -1.63
CA ILE A 271 5.82 7.81 -1.14
C ILE A 271 7.34 8.09 -1.13
N GLU A 272 7.86 8.73 -2.18
CA GLU A 272 9.28 9.11 -2.26
C GLU A 272 9.70 10.06 -1.14
N HIS A 273 8.89 11.08 -0.86
CA HIS A 273 9.12 12.02 0.23
C HIS A 273 9.12 11.32 1.60
N GLU A 274 8.09 10.49 1.85
CA GLU A 274 7.90 9.88 3.16
C GLU A 274 8.91 8.77 3.43
N LEU A 275 9.20 7.92 2.45
CA LEU A 275 9.99 6.72 2.67
C LEU A 275 11.44 6.81 2.16
N GLY A 276 11.78 7.85 1.38
CA GLY A 276 13.08 8.00 0.76
C GLY A 276 13.36 6.98 -0.35
N VAL A 277 12.31 6.24 -0.78
CA VAL A 277 12.35 5.31 -1.90
C VAL A 277 11.24 5.67 -2.87
N ARG A 278 11.56 5.73 -4.15
CA ARG A 278 10.56 6.03 -5.19
C ARG A 278 9.81 4.74 -5.56
N PRO A 279 8.48 4.71 -5.45
CA PRO A 279 7.70 3.56 -5.90
C PRO A 279 7.81 3.42 -7.42
N ARG A 280 7.85 2.19 -7.89
CA ARG A 280 8.03 1.83 -9.30
C ARG A 280 6.86 1.05 -9.87
N PHE A 281 5.94 0.61 -9.02
CA PHE A 281 4.81 -0.20 -9.42
C PHE A 281 3.50 0.45 -9.00
N VAL A 282 2.49 0.28 -9.83
CA VAL A 282 1.11 0.67 -9.53
C VAL A 282 0.21 -0.55 -9.49
N SER A 283 -0.69 -0.63 -8.53
CA SER A 283 -1.88 -1.49 -8.62
C SER A 283 -3.06 -0.59 -9.00
N TYR A 284 -3.87 -0.94 -9.99
CA TYR A 284 -4.98 -0.07 -10.42
C TYR A 284 -6.18 -0.25 -9.49
N PRO A 285 -6.73 0.82 -8.88
CA PRO A 285 -7.91 0.73 -8.03
C PRO A 285 -9.07 0.04 -8.75
N ALA A 286 -9.66 -0.95 -8.09
CA ALA A 286 -10.70 -1.83 -8.64
C ALA A 286 -10.36 -2.55 -9.97
N GLY A 287 -9.10 -2.53 -10.40
CA GLY A 287 -8.69 -3.03 -11.72
C GLY A 287 -9.09 -2.12 -12.88
N GLU A 288 -9.50 -0.87 -12.61
CA GLU A 288 -10.00 0.05 -13.64
C GLU A 288 -8.85 0.87 -14.24
N TYR A 289 -8.46 0.55 -15.48
CA TYR A 289 -7.46 1.27 -16.26
C TYR A 289 -7.81 1.24 -17.76
N ASP A 290 -7.14 2.10 -18.53
CA ASP A 290 -7.16 2.09 -19.99
C ASP A 290 -5.78 2.46 -20.55
N GLN A 291 -5.63 2.53 -21.88
CA GLN A 291 -4.36 2.86 -22.51
C GLN A 291 -3.82 4.24 -22.09
N ARG A 292 -4.71 5.22 -21.85
CA ARG A 292 -4.30 6.55 -21.41
C ARG A 292 -3.71 6.48 -20.00
N THR A 293 -4.33 5.73 -19.10
CA THR A 293 -3.78 5.45 -17.76
C THR A 293 -2.39 4.85 -17.86
N ILE A 294 -2.21 3.82 -18.68
CA ILE A 294 -0.90 3.18 -18.88
C ILE A 294 0.14 4.19 -19.38
N ASP A 295 -0.20 5.00 -20.39
CA ASP A 295 0.74 5.96 -20.97
C ASP A 295 1.17 7.04 -19.97
N VAL A 296 0.23 7.54 -19.16
CA VAL A 296 0.52 8.52 -18.11
C VAL A 296 1.42 7.92 -17.02
N PHE A 297 1.07 6.75 -16.46
CA PHE A 297 1.88 6.11 -15.42
C PHE A 297 3.28 5.73 -15.94
N ARG A 298 3.38 5.24 -17.18
CA ARG A 298 4.66 5.00 -17.84
C ARG A 298 5.50 6.28 -17.95
N SER A 299 4.89 7.39 -18.38
CA SER A 299 5.58 8.68 -18.50
C SER A 299 6.03 9.26 -17.15
N ALA A 300 5.31 8.96 -16.07
CA ALA A 300 5.66 9.34 -14.70
C ALA A 300 6.85 8.55 -14.12
N GLY A 301 7.28 7.47 -14.78
CA GLY A 301 8.44 6.68 -14.39
C GLY A 301 8.13 5.42 -13.56
N TYR A 302 6.87 4.95 -13.61
CA TYR A 302 6.53 3.59 -13.22
C TYR A 302 7.11 2.59 -14.21
N TRP A 303 7.43 1.38 -13.74
CA TRP A 303 8.02 0.32 -14.56
C TRP A 303 6.97 -0.68 -15.03
N ALA A 304 5.97 -0.91 -14.19
CA ALA A 304 4.94 -1.92 -14.40
C ALA A 304 3.69 -1.63 -13.57
N GLY A 305 2.61 -2.33 -13.90
CA GLY A 305 1.29 -2.15 -13.33
C GLY A 305 0.62 -3.51 -13.08
N PHE A 306 -0.10 -3.62 -11.97
CA PHE A 306 -0.81 -4.83 -11.56
C PHE A 306 -2.31 -4.66 -11.74
N THR A 307 -2.94 -5.65 -12.35
CA THR A 307 -4.38 -5.66 -12.69
C THR A 307 -5.16 -6.55 -11.72
N THR A 308 -6.45 -6.75 -11.97
CA THR A 308 -7.24 -7.79 -11.30
C THR A 308 -7.52 -9.00 -12.20
N GLU A 309 -6.91 -9.04 -13.38
CA GLU A 309 -7.01 -10.17 -14.31
C GLU A 309 -6.36 -11.40 -13.68
N GLN A 310 -7.07 -12.52 -13.75
CA GLN A 310 -6.65 -13.74 -13.07
C GLN A 310 -5.62 -14.48 -13.91
N GLY A 311 -4.44 -14.73 -13.33
CA GLY A 311 -3.43 -15.51 -14.01
C GLY A 311 -2.10 -15.63 -13.29
N THR A 312 -1.15 -16.29 -13.94
CA THR A 312 0.18 -16.58 -13.40
C THR A 312 1.31 -16.29 -14.37
N GLU A 313 0.99 -15.91 -15.60
CA GLU A 313 1.99 -15.60 -16.61
C GLU A 313 2.23 -14.10 -16.64
N GLN A 314 3.49 -13.72 -16.54
CA GLN A 314 3.91 -12.32 -16.52
C GLN A 314 4.78 -12.09 -17.75
N THR A 315 4.52 -11.02 -18.51
CA THR A 315 5.26 -10.73 -19.74
C THR A 315 5.78 -9.29 -19.78
N ASN A 316 6.99 -9.11 -20.31
CA ASN A 316 7.52 -7.78 -20.59
C ASN A 316 6.94 -7.14 -21.86
N ALA A 317 6.10 -7.86 -22.63
CA ALA A 317 5.35 -7.29 -23.74
C ALA A 317 4.21 -6.36 -23.24
N ALA A 318 3.69 -6.63 -22.05
CA ALA A 318 2.61 -5.89 -21.40
C ALA A 318 2.95 -5.62 -19.92
N PRO A 319 4.04 -4.88 -19.62
CA PRO A 319 4.52 -4.74 -18.24
C PRO A 319 3.55 -3.97 -17.35
N PHE A 320 2.61 -3.24 -17.93
CA PHE A 320 1.58 -2.50 -17.19
C PHE A 320 0.30 -3.31 -16.95
N GLU A 321 0.30 -4.60 -17.32
CA GLU A 321 -0.87 -5.46 -17.25
C GLU A 321 -0.54 -6.80 -16.56
N LEU A 322 0.26 -6.74 -15.48
CA LEU A 322 0.64 -7.93 -14.71
C LEU A 322 -0.60 -8.57 -14.05
N GLU A 323 -0.73 -9.88 -14.22
CA GLU A 323 -1.86 -10.68 -13.76
C GLU A 323 -1.70 -11.09 -12.29
N ARG A 324 -2.83 -11.30 -11.59
CA ARG A 324 -2.83 -11.67 -10.16
C ARG A 324 -3.92 -12.69 -9.84
N ILE A 325 -3.65 -13.53 -8.86
CA ILE A 325 -4.63 -14.46 -8.29
C ILE A 325 -5.33 -13.78 -7.12
N ARG A 326 -6.65 -13.58 -7.21
CA ARG A 326 -7.44 -13.07 -6.07
C ARG A 326 -7.53 -14.11 -4.98
N VAL A 327 -7.07 -13.76 -3.78
CA VAL A 327 -7.31 -14.57 -2.59
C VAL A 327 -8.61 -14.12 -1.93
N ARG A 328 -9.55 -15.05 -1.80
CA ARG A 328 -10.87 -14.81 -1.23
C ARG A 328 -10.93 -15.31 0.20
N ASN A 329 -11.96 -14.90 0.94
CA ASN A 329 -12.26 -15.44 2.27
C ASN A 329 -12.51 -16.96 2.31
N THR A 330 -12.86 -17.56 1.17
CA THR A 330 -13.07 -19.00 1.00
C THR A 330 -11.82 -19.75 0.52
N THR A 331 -10.73 -19.05 0.19
CA THR A 331 -9.50 -19.67 -0.28
C THR A 331 -8.78 -20.35 0.89
N THR A 332 -8.93 -21.66 1.03
CA THR A 332 -8.16 -22.47 1.99
C THR A 332 -6.70 -22.59 1.54
N ALA A 333 -5.80 -23.07 2.41
CA ALA A 333 -4.41 -23.32 2.02
C ALA A 333 -4.27 -24.36 0.88
N ASP A 334 -5.11 -25.41 0.88
CA ASP A 334 -5.17 -26.37 -0.24
C ASP A 334 -5.67 -25.73 -1.53
N GLU A 335 -6.72 -24.91 -1.43
CA GLU A 335 -7.28 -24.20 -2.57
C GLU A 335 -6.28 -23.21 -3.16
N LEU A 336 -5.50 -22.52 -2.32
CA LEU A 336 -4.41 -21.65 -2.76
C LEU A 336 -3.42 -22.42 -3.64
N ILE A 337 -2.95 -23.59 -3.20
CA ILE A 337 -2.02 -24.41 -4.00
C ILE A 337 -2.67 -24.90 -5.28
N ARG A 338 -3.97 -25.25 -5.25
CA ARG A 338 -4.72 -25.61 -6.45
C ARG A 338 -4.72 -24.48 -7.47
N LEU A 339 -5.04 -23.25 -7.04
CA LEU A 339 -5.03 -22.06 -7.90
C LEU A 339 -3.65 -21.80 -8.53
N LEU A 340 -2.57 -22.01 -7.77
CA LEU A 340 -1.19 -21.88 -8.26
C LEU A 340 -0.80 -22.93 -9.30
N SER A 341 -1.55 -24.03 -9.42
CA SER A 341 -1.34 -25.12 -10.39
C SER A 341 -2.24 -25.06 -11.61
N LEU A 342 -3.18 -24.12 -11.67
CA LEU A 342 -4.07 -23.99 -12.82
C LEU A 342 -3.34 -23.49 -14.07
N ASP A 343 -3.85 -23.93 -15.21
CA ASP A 343 -3.68 -23.25 -16.50
C ASP A 343 -4.84 -22.24 -16.58
N TRP A 344 -4.50 -20.95 -16.49
CA TRP A 344 -5.44 -19.84 -16.36
C TRP A 344 -6.09 -19.46 -17.70
#